data_AF-A0A931R980-F1
#
_entry.id   AF-A0A931R980-F1
#
_cell.length_a   1.000
_cell.length_b   1.000
_cell.length_c   1.000
_cell.angle_alpha   90.00
_cell.angle_beta   90.00
_cell.angle_gamma   90.00
#
_symmetry.space_group_name_H-M   'P 1'
#
loop_
_entity.id
_entity.type
_entity.pdbx_description
1 polymer ?
#
loop_
_entity_poly.entity_id
_entity_poly.type
_entity_poly.pdbx_seq_one_letter_code
_entity_poly.pdbx_strand_id
1 'polypeptide(L)' 'MRSVAVIVPTYHRAGSLKKLLESFDALEIPNSIPMEVPILDNGSTDGTETLLAQEETNARKAAGFFRITCIARKFTK' A
#
# COMPACT_ATOMS: atom_id res chain seq x y z
N MET A 1 -22.16 -1.25 -8.60
CA MET A 1 -21.14 -1.82 -7.71
C MET A 1 -20.46 -0.69 -6.96
N ARG A 2 -20.18 -0.85 -5.66
CA ARG A 2 -19.41 0.12 -4.86
C ARG A 2 -18.00 -0.42 -4.68
N SER A 3 -17.01 0.46 -4.78
CA SER A 3 -15.60 0.16 -4.52
C SER A 3 -15.03 1.21 -3.57
N VAL A 4 -13.92 0.87 -2.92
CA VAL A 4 -13.20 1.74 -2.00
C VAL A 4 -11.77 1.90 -2.49
N ALA A 5 -11.27 3.14 -2.53
CA ALA A 5 -9.87 3.43 -2.77
C ALA A 5 -9.28 4.11 -1.53
N VAL A 6 -8.19 3.58 -0.99
CA VAL A 6 -7.48 4.15 0.17
C VAL A 6 -6.12 4.66 -0.30
N ILE A 7 -6.02 5.98 -0.47
CA ILE A 7 -4.79 6.61 -0.97
C ILE A 7 -3.87 6.90 0.22
N VAL A 8 -2.64 6.39 0.16
CA VAL A 8 -1.66 6.53 1.24
C VAL A 8 -0.43 7.30 0.74
N PRO A 9 -0.37 8.63 0.92
CA PRO A 9 0.86 9.37 0.72
C PRO A 9 1.83 9.12 1.90
N THR A 10 3.10 8.86 1.59
CA THR A 10 4.11 8.57 2.60
C THR A 10 5.45 9.27 2.33
N TYR A 11 6.15 9.62 3.41
CA TYR A 11 7.51 10.17 3.39
C TYR A 11 8.21 9.87 4.72
N HIS A 12 9.31 9.11 4.67
CA HIS A 12 10.07 8.67 5.84
C HIS A 12 9.21 7.97 6.92
N ARG A 13 8.44 6.96 6.50
CA ARG A 13 7.52 6.22 7.38
C ARG A 13 7.73 4.72 7.37
N ALA A 14 8.92 4.19 7.11
CA ALA A 14 9.15 2.76 6.95
C ALA A 14 8.51 1.93 8.09
N GLY A 15 8.70 2.34 9.35
CA GLY A 15 8.12 1.66 10.52
C GLY A 15 6.60 1.74 10.61
N SER A 16 5.99 2.90 10.33
CA SER A 16 4.53 3.06 10.38
C SER A 16 3.83 2.43 9.17
N LEU A 17 4.47 2.49 8.00
CA LEU A 17 3.99 1.88 6.77
C LEU A 17 3.89 0.37 6.92
N LYS A 18 4.88 -0.27 7.54
CA LYS A 18 4.82 -1.71 7.85
C LYS A 18 3.59 -2.05 8.71
N LYS A 19 3.33 -1.31 9.78
CA LYS A 19 2.16 -1.51 10.65
C LYS A 19 0.84 -1.29 9.94
N LEU A 20 0.79 -0.29 9.06
CA LEU A 20 -0.39 0.00 8.23
C LEU A 20 -0.69 -1.20 7.32
N LEU A 21 0.33 -1.74 6.66
CA LEU A 21 0.20 -2.89 5.79
C LEU A 21 -0.25 -4.14 6.57
N GLU A 22 0.34 -4.42 7.73
CA GLU A 22 -0.12 -5.48 8.65
C GLU A 22 -1.59 -5.30 9.07
N SER A 23 -2.02 -4.05 9.27
CA SER A 23 -3.42 -3.75 9.60
C SER A 23 -4.35 -3.99 8.42
N PHE A 24 -3.92 -3.71 7.17
CA PHE A 24 -4.68 -4.06 5.98
C PHE A 24 -4.85 -5.57 5.82
N ASP A 25 -3.84 -6.36 6.13
CA ASP A 25 -3.94 -7.83 6.09
C ASP A 25 -4.97 -8.37 7.08
N ALA A 26 -5.15 -7.69 8.22
CA ALA A 26 -6.10 -8.06 9.26
C ALA A 26 -7.53 -7.53 9.03
N LEU A 27 -7.76 -6.73 7.99
CA LEU A 27 -9.10 -6.20 7.69
C LEU A 27 -10.02 -7.29 7.14
N GLU A 28 -11.18 -7.42 7.76
CA GLU A 28 -12.29 -8.21 7.23
C GLU A 28 -13.09 -7.36 6.24
N ILE A 29 -12.79 -7.49 4.96
CA ILE A 29 -13.52 -6.79 3.88
C ILE A 29 -14.50 -7.78 3.24
N PRO A 30 -15.79 -7.44 3.13
CA PRO A 30 -16.73 -8.27 2.38
C PRO A 30 -16.25 -8.46 0.93
N ASN A 31 -16.23 -9.70 0.44
CA ASN A 31 -15.84 -10.04 -0.94
C ASN A 31 -16.66 -9.30 -2.03
N SER A 32 -17.79 -8.68 -1.65
CA SER A 32 -18.65 -7.89 -2.52
C SER A 32 -18.17 -6.44 -2.74
N ILE A 33 -17.12 -6.00 -2.05
CA ILE A 33 -16.60 -4.63 -2.14
C ILE A 33 -15.12 -4.67 -2.55
N PRO A 34 -14.81 -4.35 -3.82
CA PRO A 34 -13.42 -4.20 -4.24
C PRO A 34 -12.70 -3.06 -3.52
N MET A 35 -11.45 -3.31 -3.14
CA MET A 35 -10.59 -2.32 -2.48
C MET A 35 -9.25 -2.18 -3.19
N GLU A 36 -8.87 -0.93 -3.46
CA GLU A 36 -7.56 -0.56 -3.99
C GLU A 36 -6.83 0.34 -3.01
N VAL A 37 -5.54 0.10 -2.79
CA VAL A 37 -4.71 0.91 -1.90
C VAL A 37 -3.46 1.39 -2.65
N PRO A 38 -3.55 2.52 -3.38
CA PRO A 38 -2.38 3.13 -3.97
C PRO A 38 -1.53 3.82 -2.89
N ILE A 39 -0.25 3.45 -2.81
CA ILE A 39 0.72 4.02 -1.87
C ILE A 39 1.72 4.88 -2.64
N LEU A 40 1.80 6.16 -2.31
CA LEU A 40 2.65 7.12 -3.01
C LEU A 40 3.82 7.53 -2.12
N ASP A 41 5.02 7.11 -2.48
CA ASP A 41 6.24 7.53 -1.78
C ASP A 41 6.82 8.82 -2.36
N ASN A 42 7.06 9.80 -1.49
CA ASN A 42 7.62 11.09 -1.85
C ASN A 42 9.16 11.12 -1.75
N GLY A 43 9.84 10.12 -2.33
CA GLY A 43 11.30 10.07 -2.38
C GLY A 43 11.96 9.86 -1.02
N SER A 44 11.45 8.88 -0.26
CA SER A 44 11.99 8.56 1.06
C SER A 44 13.41 7.98 0.99
N THR A 45 14.23 8.24 2.01
CA THR A 45 15.59 7.69 2.16
C THR A 45 15.78 6.84 3.42
N ASP A 46 14.70 6.54 4.15
CA ASP A 46 14.69 5.78 5.41
C ASP A 46 14.44 4.28 5.23
N GLY A 47 14.49 3.78 3.99
CA GLY A 47 14.13 2.39 3.65
C GLY A 47 12.65 2.18 3.33
N THR A 48 11.82 3.22 3.31
CA THR A 48 10.42 3.14 2.84
C THR A 48 10.33 2.61 1.40
N GLU A 49 11.21 3.06 0.50
CA GLU A 49 11.26 2.58 -0.89
C GLU A 49 11.55 1.08 -0.97
N THR A 50 12.52 0.59 -0.18
CA THR A 50 12.86 -0.84 -0.11
C THR A 50 11.69 -1.68 0.40
N LEU A 51 10.98 -1.19 1.42
CA LEU A 51 9.78 -1.84 1.92
C LEU A 51 8.72 -1.94 0.81
N LEU A 52 8.42 -0.84 0.12
CA LEU A 52 7.44 -0.83 -0.97
C LEU A 52 7.79 -1.80 -2.11
N ALA A 53 9.07 -1.87 -2.49
CA ALA A 53 9.55 -2.80 -3.52
C ALA A 53 9.39 -4.28 -3.11
N GLN A 54 9.61 -4.60 -1.83
CA GLN A 54 9.34 -5.93 -1.29
C GLN A 54 7.85 -6.28 -1.38
N GLU A 55 6.97 -5.33 -1.09
CA GLU A 55 5.52 -5.54 -1.14
C GLU A 55 4.97 -5.72 -2.55
N GLU A 56 5.52 -5.01 -3.55
CA GLU A 56 5.16 -5.24 -4.96
C GLU A 56 5.48 -6.67 -5.41
N THR A 57 6.63 -7.19 -4.97
CA THR A 57 7.07 -8.56 -5.30
C THR A 57 6.22 -9.61 -4.59
N ASN A 58 5.79 -9.32 -3.36
CA ASN A 58 5.05 -10.25 -2.52
C ASN A 58 3.55 -10.35 -2.86
N ALA A 59 3.03 -9.52 -3.77
CA ALA A 59 1.65 -9.52 -4.27
C ALA A 59 0.65 -10.01 -3.22
N ARG A 60 0.42 -9.18 -2.18
CA ARG A 60 -0.36 -9.58 -1.00
C ARG A 60 -1.74 -10.12 -1.41
N LYS A 61 -1.94 -11.43 -1.18
CA LYS A 61 -3.22 -12.12 -1.26
C LYS A 61 -4.05 -11.81 -0.02
N ALA A 62 -4.74 -10.68 0.03
CA ALA A 62 -5.93 -10.59 0.88
C ALA A 62 -7.14 -10.98 0.03
N ALA A 63 -7.99 -11.83 0.58
CA ALA A 63 -9.07 -12.53 -0.07
C ALA A 63 -9.82 -11.68 -1.14
N GLY A 64 -9.91 -12.22 -2.35
CA GLY A 64 -10.95 -11.86 -3.33
C GLY A 64 -10.70 -10.66 -4.22
N PHE A 65 -10.37 -9.47 -3.71
CA PHE A 65 -10.45 -8.23 -4.52
C PHE A 65 -9.55 -7.07 -4.02
N PHE A 66 -8.51 -7.37 -3.26
CA PHE A 66 -7.60 -6.39 -2.68
C PHE A 66 -6.33 -6.23 -3.52
N ARG A 67 -5.99 -5.00 -3.92
CA ARG A 67 -4.75 -4.70 -4.64
C ARG A 67 -4.03 -3.50 -4.01
N ILE A 68 -2.82 -3.75 -3.52
CA ILE A 68 -1.87 -2.68 -3.20
C ILE A 68 -1.07 -2.38 -4.47
N THR A 69 -1.05 -1.12 -4.86
CA THR A 69 -0.18 -0.65 -5.94
C THR A 69 0.77 0.36 -5.32
N CYS A 70 2.05 0.01 -5.23
CA CYS A 70 3.06 0.97 -4.84
C CYS A 70 3.36 1.84 -6.05
N ILE A 71 3.38 3.15 -5.85
CA ILE A 71 3.80 4.12 -6.86
C ILE A 71 4.94 4.91 -6.24
N ALA A 72 6.15 4.37 -6.37
CA ALA A 72 7.35 5.14 -6.10
C ALA A 72 7.58 6.07 -7.30
N ARG A 73 7.27 7.34 -7.14
CA ARG A 73 7.74 8.39 -8.05
C ARG A 73 8.54 9.39 -7.24
N LYS A 74 9.85 9.43 -7.47
CA LYS A 74 10.63 10.63 -7.12
C LYS A 74 10.01 11.78 -7.92
N PHE A 75 9.23 12.62 -7.26
CA PHE A 75 8.84 13.92 -7.81
C PHE A 75 10.09 14.80 -7.82
N THR A 76 11.00 14.54 -8.75
CA THR A 76 12.04 15.51 -9.10
C THR A 76 11.34 16.68 -9.78
N LYS A 77 11.42 17.86 -9.17
CA LYS A 77 11.00 19.12 -9.78
C LYS A 77 11.77 19.37 -11.08
#